data_AF-A0A094CYS8-F1
#
_entry.id   AF-A0A094CYS8-F1
#
_cell.length_a   1.000
_cell.length_b   1.000
_cell.length_c   1.000
_cell.angle_alpha   90.00
_cell.angle_beta   90.00
_cell.angle_gamma   90.00
#
_symmetry.space_group_name_H-M   'P 1'
#
loop_
_entity.id
_entity.type
_entity.pdbx_description
1 polymer ?
#
loop_
_entity_poly.entity_id
_entity_poly.type
_entity_poly.pdbx_seq_one_letter_code
_entity_poly.pdbx_strand_id
1 'polypeptide(L)'
;MRLSAFVVLFASAIFARGQSDTDLPSATVVSIQPIDASISSIDSLAHIQYNPTTLEAEIASYDSPDVAPGAGLARVGIYDKAAQAWASSTSILSMENFTKGYAPVITLSIGPDGGVIGVSCKSEKIDAGHTRDFGPKVTVRRTADGKTPNLNRPIALSKEGKVAEEVPEKTFMQKYWMFGMGILLVLVMSGGGDK
;
A
#
# COMPACT_ATOMS: atom_id res chain seq x y z
N MET A 1 -28.19 52.35 -20.67
CA MET A 1 -29.14 51.21 -20.59
C MET A 1 -28.66 50.19 -21.62
N ARG A 2 -28.08 49.03 -21.27
CA ARG A 2 -28.66 47.91 -20.51
C ARG A 2 -27.52 47.09 -19.88
N LEU A 3 -27.62 46.79 -18.58
CA LEU A 3 -26.77 45.83 -17.86
C LEU A 3 -27.29 44.41 -18.18
N SER A 4 -26.44 43.53 -18.68
CA SER A 4 -26.73 42.09 -18.76
C SER A 4 -25.95 41.39 -17.64
N ALA A 5 -26.67 40.93 -16.62
CA ALA A 5 -26.15 40.15 -15.52
C ALA A 5 -26.03 38.67 -15.94
N PHE A 6 -24.82 38.11 -15.86
CA PHE A 6 -24.58 36.67 -15.93
C PHE A 6 -24.63 36.10 -14.50
N VAL A 7 -25.65 35.31 -14.19
CA VAL A 7 -25.75 34.55 -12.94
C VAL A 7 -25.12 33.18 -13.17
N VAL A 8 -24.02 32.90 -12.49
CA VAL A 8 -23.38 31.58 -12.44
C VAL A 8 -23.97 30.82 -11.25
N LEU A 9 -24.67 29.73 -11.52
CA LEU A 9 -25.29 28.88 -10.51
C LEU A 9 -24.38 27.66 -10.28
N PHE A 10 -23.63 27.67 -9.18
CA PHE A 10 -22.87 26.51 -8.71
C PHE A 10 -23.81 25.56 -7.98
N ALA A 11 -24.14 24.43 -8.61
CA ALA A 11 -24.83 23.32 -7.96
C ALA A 11 -23.79 22.38 -7.34
N SER A 12 -23.51 22.53 -6.05
CA SER A 12 -22.75 21.56 -5.28
C SER A 12 -23.65 20.36 -4.94
N ALA A 13 -23.45 19.24 -5.64
CA ALA A 13 -24.06 17.97 -5.27
C ALA A 13 -23.39 17.43 -3.99
N ILE A 14 -24.10 17.54 -2.87
CA ILE A 14 -23.73 16.85 -1.63
C ILE A 14 -24.15 15.39 -1.80
N PHE A 15 -23.19 14.51 -2.06
CA PHE A 15 -23.41 13.08 -1.95
C PHE A 15 -23.54 12.74 -0.45
N ALA A 16 -24.77 12.55 0.01
CA ALA A 16 -25.04 11.92 1.29
C ALA A 16 -24.58 10.46 1.21
N ARG A 17 -23.42 10.14 1.82
CA ARG A 17 -23.09 8.75 2.15
C ARG A 17 -24.01 8.34 3.28
N GLY A 18 -24.98 7.48 3.00
CA GLY A 18 -25.71 6.74 4.01
C GLY A 18 -24.70 5.88 4.77
N GLN A 19 -24.34 6.33 5.96
CA GLN A 19 -23.46 5.61 6.86
C GLN A 19 -24.32 4.56 7.55
N SER A 20 -24.41 3.37 6.96
CA SER A 20 -24.85 2.20 7.69
C SER A 20 -23.72 1.87 8.68
N ASP A 21 -24.08 1.87 9.96
CA ASP A 21 -23.23 1.42 11.06
C ASP A 21 -23.11 -0.11 10.95
N THR A 22 -22.36 -0.54 9.95
CA THR A 22 -22.00 -1.92 9.66
C THR A 22 -20.50 -2.00 9.90
N ASP A 23 -20.07 -2.94 10.77
CA ASP A 23 -18.65 -3.19 11.09
C ASP A 23 -17.77 -3.33 9.82
N LEU A 24 -18.39 -3.69 8.69
CA LEU A 24 -17.79 -3.81 7.36
C LEU A 24 -18.39 -2.76 6.38
N PRO A 25 -17.85 -1.53 6.33
CA PRO A 25 -18.45 -0.41 5.59
C PRO A 25 -18.28 -0.47 4.07
N SER A 26 -17.47 -1.39 3.54
CA SER A 26 -17.18 -1.51 2.11
C SER A 26 -17.62 -2.88 1.58
N ALA A 27 -18.08 -2.93 0.33
CA ALA A 27 -18.50 -4.17 -0.31
C ALA A 27 -17.99 -4.23 -1.75
N THR A 28 -17.68 -5.44 -2.21
CA THR A 28 -17.24 -5.69 -3.59
C THR A 28 -17.76 -7.04 -4.10
N VAL A 29 -17.93 -7.15 -5.40
CA VAL A 29 -18.25 -8.41 -6.08
C VAL A 29 -17.00 -8.91 -6.79
N VAL A 30 -16.60 -10.14 -6.47
CA VAL A 30 -15.55 -10.85 -7.18
C VAL A 30 -16.21 -11.67 -8.29
N SER A 31 -15.68 -11.56 -9.50
CA SER A 31 -16.14 -12.27 -10.68
C SER A 31 -15.11 -13.30 -11.15
N ILE A 32 -15.60 -14.34 -11.82
CA ILE A 32 -14.80 -15.40 -12.42
C ILE A 32 -15.14 -15.54 -13.90
N GLN A 33 -14.14 -15.82 -14.71
CA GLN A 33 -14.29 -16.06 -16.14
C GLN A 33 -13.41 -17.25 -16.56
N PRO A 34 -13.99 -18.34 -17.10
CA PRO A 34 -13.21 -19.40 -17.72
C PRO A 34 -12.37 -18.88 -18.89
N ILE A 35 -11.12 -19.35 -18.99
CA ILE A 35 -10.21 -19.07 -20.10
C ILE A 35 -10.29 -20.26 -21.05
N ASP A 36 -11.43 -20.41 -21.71
CA ASP A 36 -11.63 -21.35 -22.82
C ASP A 36 -11.89 -20.56 -24.11
N ALA A 37 -11.44 -21.09 -25.25
CA ALA A 37 -11.65 -20.48 -26.56
C ALA A 37 -13.14 -20.47 -26.97
N SER A 38 -13.96 -21.31 -26.34
CA SER A 38 -15.34 -21.56 -26.75
C SER A 38 -16.42 -20.93 -25.84
N ILE A 39 -16.12 -20.67 -24.56
CA ILE A 39 -17.06 -20.09 -23.59
C ILE A 39 -16.30 -19.16 -22.63
N SER A 40 -16.70 -17.89 -22.59
CA SER A 40 -16.06 -16.85 -21.79
C SER A 40 -17.07 -15.93 -21.08
N SER A 41 -18.19 -16.49 -20.61
CA SER A 41 -19.13 -15.77 -19.76
C SER A 41 -18.46 -15.37 -18.44
N ILE A 42 -18.82 -14.18 -17.95
CA ILE A 42 -18.30 -13.63 -16.70
C ILE A 42 -19.39 -13.79 -15.65
N ASP A 43 -19.11 -14.65 -14.69
CA ASP A 43 -20.06 -15.00 -13.63
C ASP A 43 -19.61 -14.38 -12.30
N SER A 44 -20.58 -14.20 -11.39
CA SER A 44 -20.31 -13.70 -10.04
C SER A 44 -19.83 -14.85 -9.17
N LEU A 45 -18.67 -14.71 -8.54
CA LEU A 45 -18.09 -15.73 -7.66
C LEU A 45 -18.45 -15.49 -6.20
N ALA A 46 -18.26 -14.26 -5.70
CA ALA A 46 -18.49 -13.95 -4.29
C ALA A 46 -18.84 -12.48 -4.08
N HIS A 47 -19.76 -12.21 -3.16
CA HIS A 47 -20.00 -10.89 -2.63
C HIS A 47 -19.30 -10.78 -1.26
N ILE A 48 -18.37 -9.84 -1.14
CA ILE A 48 -17.51 -9.71 0.02
C ILE A 48 -17.74 -8.34 0.64
N GLN A 49 -18.01 -8.34 1.94
CA GLN A 49 -18.01 -7.14 2.76
C GLN A 49 -16.69 -7.06 3.52
N TYR A 50 -16.10 -5.88 3.60
CA TYR A 50 -14.82 -5.69 4.25
C TYR A 50 -14.68 -4.31 4.89
N ASN A 51 -13.77 -4.22 5.86
CA ASN A 51 -13.36 -2.97 6.46
C ASN A 51 -11.93 -2.63 6.03
N PRO A 52 -11.71 -1.54 5.27
CA PRO A 52 -10.38 -1.19 4.79
C PRO A 52 -9.43 -0.81 5.94
N THR A 53 -9.95 -0.42 7.11
CA THR A 53 -9.16 0.00 8.29
C THR A 53 -8.73 -1.20 9.14
N THR A 54 -9.66 -2.08 9.52
CA THR A 54 -9.38 -3.25 10.38
C THR A 54 -8.87 -4.47 9.60
N LEU A 55 -9.03 -4.48 8.26
CA LEU A 55 -8.73 -5.61 7.36
C LEU A 55 -9.57 -6.85 7.63
N GLU A 56 -10.68 -6.70 8.37
CA GLU A 56 -11.67 -7.74 8.54
C GLU A 56 -12.56 -7.83 7.30
N ALA A 57 -12.97 -9.05 6.97
CA ALA A 57 -13.85 -9.31 5.86
C ALA A 57 -14.72 -10.53 6.11
N GLU A 58 -15.89 -10.50 5.48
CA GLU A 58 -16.88 -11.56 5.51
C GLU A 58 -17.40 -11.81 4.09
N ILE A 59 -17.68 -13.07 3.79
CA ILE A 59 -18.32 -13.46 2.54
C ILE A 59 -19.82 -13.41 2.76
N ALA A 60 -20.48 -12.40 2.19
CA ALA A 60 -21.94 -12.22 2.28
C ALA A 60 -22.68 -13.24 1.41
N SER A 61 -22.13 -13.58 0.25
CA SER A 61 -22.66 -14.66 -0.60
C SER A 61 -21.54 -15.28 -1.43
N TYR A 62 -21.64 -16.56 -1.69
CA TYR A 62 -20.71 -17.30 -2.53
C TYR A 62 -21.47 -18.18 -3.49
N ASP A 63 -21.11 -18.11 -4.76
CA ASP A 63 -21.66 -18.97 -5.81
C ASP A 63 -20.53 -19.84 -6.35
N SER A 64 -20.66 -21.14 -6.17
CA SER A 64 -19.61 -22.07 -6.59
C SER A 64 -19.72 -22.29 -8.09
N PRO A 65 -18.64 -22.06 -8.87
CA PRO A 65 -18.68 -22.33 -10.30
C PRO A 65 -18.90 -23.82 -10.55
N ASP A 66 -19.64 -24.15 -11.61
CA ASP A 66 -19.76 -25.53 -12.06
C ASP A 66 -18.48 -25.95 -12.78
N VAL A 67 -17.81 -26.97 -12.26
CA VAL A 67 -16.48 -27.40 -12.72
C VAL A 67 -16.58 -28.79 -13.32
N ALA A 68 -16.40 -28.87 -14.64
CA ALA A 68 -16.27 -30.16 -15.32
C ALA A 68 -14.97 -30.88 -14.91
N PRO A 69 -14.92 -32.22 -14.90
CA PRO A 69 -13.69 -32.96 -14.66
C PRO A 69 -12.61 -32.59 -15.68
N GLY A 70 -11.41 -32.20 -15.22
CA GLY A 70 -10.32 -31.72 -16.08
C GLY A 70 -10.52 -30.29 -16.60
N ALA A 71 -11.34 -29.48 -15.91
CA ALA A 71 -11.56 -28.09 -16.29
C ALA A 71 -10.26 -27.27 -16.34
N GLY A 72 -10.24 -26.33 -17.30
CA GLY A 72 -9.07 -25.50 -17.59
C GLY A 72 -8.81 -24.38 -16.59
N LEU A 73 -8.22 -23.31 -17.09
CA LEU A 73 -7.89 -22.13 -16.28
C LEU A 73 -9.08 -21.17 -16.22
N ALA A 74 -9.20 -20.42 -15.13
CA ALA A 74 -10.11 -19.31 -15.00
C ALA A 74 -9.38 -18.07 -14.48
N ARG A 75 -9.87 -16.92 -14.91
CA ARG A 75 -9.48 -15.60 -14.44
C ARG A 75 -10.43 -15.16 -13.34
N VAL A 76 -9.89 -14.61 -12.27
CA VAL A 76 -10.66 -14.02 -11.16
C VAL A 76 -10.22 -12.58 -10.93
N GLY A 77 -11.19 -11.70 -10.66
CA GLY A 77 -10.98 -10.26 -10.48
C GLY A 77 -12.27 -9.51 -10.18
N ILE A 78 -12.19 -8.19 -10.09
CA ILE A 78 -13.38 -7.34 -10.08
C ILE A 78 -13.68 -6.91 -11.51
N TYR A 79 -14.87 -7.26 -11.99
CA TYR A 79 -15.33 -6.90 -13.32
C TYR A 79 -16.34 -5.76 -13.26
N ASP A 80 -16.07 -4.69 -13.99
CA ASP A 80 -17.02 -3.60 -14.17
C ASP A 80 -17.89 -3.88 -15.40
N LYS A 81 -19.17 -4.18 -15.15
CA LYS A 81 -20.17 -4.43 -16.20
C LYS A 81 -20.48 -3.17 -17.02
N ALA A 82 -20.32 -1.97 -16.48
CA ALA A 82 -20.57 -0.74 -17.23
C ALA A 82 -19.43 -0.46 -18.22
N ALA A 83 -18.18 -0.59 -17.77
CA ALA A 83 -17.00 -0.40 -18.60
C ALA A 83 -16.65 -1.62 -19.48
N GLN A 84 -17.28 -2.77 -19.24
CA GLN A 84 -16.96 -4.06 -19.87
C GLN A 84 -15.46 -4.40 -19.74
N ALA A 85 -14.89 -4.11 -18.58
CA ALA A 85 -13.46 -4.25 -18.32
C ALA A 85 -13.19 -4.71 -16.90
N TRP A 86 -12.03 -5.33 -16.69
CA TRP A 86 -11.54 -5.67 -15.36
C TRP A 86 -11.09 -4.40 -14.65
N ALA A 87 -11.75 -4.06 -13.55
CA ALA A 87 -11.46 -2.87 -12.74
C ALA A 87 -10.26 -3.07 -11.80
N SER A 88 -9.93 -4.33 -11.47
CA SER A 88 -8.81 -4.69 -10.61
C SER A 88 -7.78 -5.53 -11.34
N SER A 89 -6.59 -5.68 -10.75
CA SER A 89 -5.65 -6.74 -11.13
C SER A 89 -6.33 -8.10 -11.00
N THR A 90 -6.07 -8.98 -11.97
CA THR A 90 -6.69 -10.30 -12.07
C THR A 90 -5.68 -11.40 -11.80
N SER A 91 -6.13 -12.51 -11.23
CA SER A 91 -5.31 -13.73 -11.07
C SER A 91 -5.85 -14.87 -11.93
N ILE A 92 -4.95 -15.72 -12.43
CA ILE A 92 -5.30 -16.93 -13.18
C ILE A 92 -5.11 -18.14 -12.28
N LEU A 93 -6.10 -19.04 -12.24
CA LEU A 93 -6.06 -20.27 -11.44
C LEU A 93 -6.74 -21.43 -12.17
N SER A 94 -6.47 -22.66 -11.71
CA SER A 94 -7.19 -23.85 -12.18
C SER A 94 -8.62 -23.85 -11.65
N MET A 95 -9.58 -24.20 -12.51
CA MET A 95 -10.97 -24.42 -12.11
C MET A 95 -11.12 -25.57 -11.11
N GLU A 96 -10.18 -26.52 -11.09
CA GLU A 96 -10.15 -27.61 -10.11
C GLU A 96 -10.13 -27.12 -8.65
N ASN A 97 -9.68 -25.89 -8.41
CA ASN A 97 -9.66 -25.25 -7.10
C ASN A 97 -11.04 -25.05 -6.47
N PHE A 98 -12.11 -25.13 -7.26
CA PHE A 98 -13.50 -25.00 -6.82
C PHE A 98 -14.24 -26.35 -6.76
N THR A 99 -13.54 -27.46 -7.03
CA THR A 99 -14.15 -28.80 -6.96
C THR A 99 -14.38 -29.23 -5.50
N LYS A 100 -15.28 -30.19 -5.31
CA LYS A 100 -15.55 -30.78 -4.00
C LYS A 100 -14.27 -31.36 -3.41
N GLY A 101 -13.99 -31.05 -2.15
CA GLY A 101 -12.75 -31.44 -1.48
C GLY A 101 -11.67 -30.35 -1.49
N TYR A 102 -11.97 -29.16 -2.02
CA TYR A 102 -11.14 -27.97 -1.88
C TYR A 102 -11.93 -26.83 -1.24
N ALA A 103 -11.24 -26.02 -0.44
CA ALA A 103 -11.77 -24.80 0.15
C ALA A 103 -11.04 -23.59 -0.48
N PRO A 104 -11.72 -22.77 -1.29
CA PRO A 104 -11.09 -21.60 -1.90
C PRO A 104 -10.90 -20.48 -0.87
N VAL A 105 -9.74 -19.83 -0.94
CA VAL A 105 -9.36 -18.66 -0.13
C VAL A 105 -9.15 -17.49 -1.05
N ILE A 106 -10.10 -16.55 -1.03
CA ILE A 106 -10.06 -15.32 -1.81
C ILE A 106 -9.28 -14.27 -1.01
N THR A 107 -8.24 -13.71 -1.61
CA THR A 107 -7.44 -12.64 -1.01
C THR A 107 -7.67 -11.35 -1.78
N LEU A 108 -8.23 -10.35 -1.09
CA LEU A 108 -8.39 -8.99 -1.60
C LEU A 108 -7.14 -8.17 -1.27
N SER A 109 -6.52 -7.61 -2.29
CA SER A 109 -5.44 -6.64 -2.13
C SER A 109 -6.03 -5.25 -2.23
N ILE A 110 -5.92 -4.45 -1.17
CA ILE A 110 -6.43 -3.09 -1.10
C ILE A 110 -5.31 -2.05 -1.24
N GLY A 111 -5.62 -0.94 -1.90
CA GLY A 111 -4.74 0.22 -2.04
C GLY A 111 -4.76 1.11 -0.80
N PRO A 112 -3.90 2.15 -0.77
CA PRO A 112 -3.86 3.14 0.33
C PRO A 112 -5.17 3.93 0.48
N ASP A 113 -5.95 4.03 -0.59
CA ASP A 113 -7.27 4.67 -0.66
C ASP A 113 -8.41 3.79 -0.12
N GLY A 114 -8.12 2.52 0.21
CA GLY A 114 -9.11 1.52 0.65
C GLY A 114 -9.85 0.83 -0.49
N GLY A 115 -9.56 1.21 -1.74
CA GLY A 115 -10.09 0.54 -2.93
C GLY A 115 -9.43 -0.82 -3.16
N VAL A 116 -10.15 -1.77 -3.75
CA VAL A 116 -9.57 -3.06 -4.11
C VAL A 116 -8.78 -2.91 -5.41
N ILE A 117 -7.47 -3.14 -5.34
CA ILE A 117 -6.56 -3.03 -6.49
C ILE A 117 -6.30 -4.37 -7.17
N GLY A 118 -6.58 -5.48 -6.47
CA GLY A 118 -6.35 -6.81 -7.01
C GLY A 118 -7.05 -7.90 -6.23
N VAL A 119 -7.36 -8.99 -6.93
CA VAL A 119 -7.95 -10.19 -6.34
C VAL A 119 -7.09 -11.39 -6.70
N SER A 120 -6.84 -12.24 -5.71
CA SER A 120 -6.22 -13.54 -5.92
C SER A 120 -7.03 -14.62 -5.23
N CYS A 121 -6.98 -15.84 -5.77
CA CYS A 121 -7.69 -16.98 -5.21
C CYS A 121 -6.73 -18.16 -5.18
N LYS A 122 -6.56 -18.75 -4.01
CA LYS A 122 -5.87 -20.03 -3.82
C LYS A 122 -6.88 -21.04 -3.27
N SER A 123 -6.58 -22.32 -3.31
CA SER A 123 -7.40 -23.35 -2.68
C SER A 123 -6.56 -24.18 -1.72
N GLU A 124 -7.21 -24.72 -0.71
CA GLU A 124 -6.62 -25.67 0.22
C GLU A 124 -7.39 -26.99 0.12
N LYS A 125 -6.66 -28.11 0.03
CA LYS A 125 -7.28 -29.43 -0.01
C LYS A 125 -7.87 -29.75 1.35
N ILE A 126 -9.14 -30.09 1.35
CA ILE A 126 -9.88 -30.47 2.55
C ILE A 126 -9.45 -31.88 2.95
N ASP A 127 -8.95 -32.03 4.18
CA ASP A 127 -8.70 -33.33 4.78
C ASP A 127 -9.98 -33.87 5.44
N ALA A 128 -10.24 -35.16 5.25
CA ALA A 128 -11.45 -35.85 5.73
C ALA A 128 -11.57 -35.89 7.26
N GLY A 129 -10.51 -35.56 8.00
CA GLY A 129 -10.50 -35.46 9.46
C GLY A 129 -10.90 -34.09 10.03
N HIS A 130 -10.83 -33.02 9.24
CA HIS A 130 -11.44 -31.73 9.59
C HIS A 130 -12.94 -31.83 9.30
N THR A 131 -13.84 -31.32 10.14
CA THR A 131 -15.31 -31.48 9.89
C THR A 131 -16.15 -30.22 10.13
N ARG A 132 -15.52 -29.07 10.41
CA ARG A 132 -16.27 -27.89 10.87
C ARG A 132 -16.10 -26.60 10.07
N ASP A 133 -15.07 -26.43 9.25
CA ASP A 133 -14.82 -25.19 8.48
C ASP A 133 -14.32 -25.46 7.05
N PHE A 134 -15.23 -25.91 6.19
CA PHE A 134 -14.95 -26.22 4.78
C PHE A 134 -15.39 -25.13 3.79
N GLY A 135 -15.94 -24.03 4.29
CA GLY A 135 -16.47 -22.96 3.47
C GLY A 135 -15.36 -22.17 2.74
N PRO A 136 -15.74 -21.38 1.73
CA PRO A 136 -14.85 -20.39 1.15
C PRO A 136 -14.37 -19.43 2.24
N LYS A 137 -13.11 -19.02 2.18
CA LYS A 137 -12.53 -18.06 3.12
C LYS A 137 -12.12 -16.79 2.40
N VAL A 138 -12.14 -15.67 3.12
CA VAL A 138 -11.69 -14.39 2.62
C VAL A 138 -10.59 -13.83 3.50
N THR A 139 -9.59 -13.21 2.89
CA THR A 139 -8.56 -12.45 3.61
C THR A 139 -8.34 -11.11 2.90
N VAL A 140 -8.08 -10.06 3.66
CA VAL A 140 -7.76 -8.73 3.11
C VAL A 140 -6.32 -8.40 3.43
N ARG A 141 -5.59 -7.91 2.43
CA ARG A 141 -4.22 -7.42 2.57
C ARG A 141 -4.11 -6.01 2.07
N ARG A 142 -3.53 -5.13 2.87
CA ARG A 142 -3.21 -3.76 2.45
C ARG A 142 -1.85 -3.73 1.77
N THR A 143 -1.79 -3.03 0.65
CA THR A 143 -0.51 -2.66 0.03
C THR A 143 0.24 -1.73 0.98
N ALA A 144 1.47 -2.12 1.32
CA ALA A 144 2.35 -1.33 2.17
C ALA A 144 3.61 -0.98 1.38
N ASP A 145 4.16 0.19 1.69
CA ASP A 145 5.46 0.57 1.14
C ASP A 145 6.54 -0.43 1.58
N GLY A 146 7.36 -0.81 0.61
CA GLY A 146 8.51 -1.67 0.88
C GLY A 146 9.52 -0.95 1.79
N LYS A 147 10.30 -1.74 2.53
CA LYS A 147 11.40 -1.19 3.33
C LYS A 147 12.37 -0.46 2.41
N THR A 148 12.54 0.85 2.62
CA THR A 148 13.55 1.63 1.89
C THR A 148 14.95 1.20 2.32
N PRO A 149 15.90 1.04 1.37
CA PRO A 149 17.26 0.68 1.71
C PRO A 149 17.90 1.79 2.53
N ASN A 150 18.67 1.42 3.56
CA ASN A 150 19.49 2.38 4.28
C ASN A 150 20.73 2.66 3.43
N LEU A 151 20.72 3.78 2.70
CA LEU A 151 21.88 4.24 1.97
C LEU A 151 22.86 4.88 2.96
N ASN A 152 24.09 4.35 3.02
CA ASN A 152 25.17 5.02 3.70
C ASN A 152 25.31 6.45 3.14
N ARG A 153 25.55 7.43 4.01
CA ARG A 153 25.74 8.82 3.57
C ARG A 153 26.89 8.88 2.58
N PRO A 154 26.82 9.75 1.55
CA PRO A 154 27.95 9.97 0.66
C PRO A 154 29.17 10.40 1.47
N ILE A 155 30.28 9.69 1.32
CA ILE A 155 31.56 10.15 1.88
C ILE A 155 31.95 11.37 1.05
N ALA A 156 32.00 12.54 1.69
CA ALA A 156 32.50 13.74 1.04
C ALA A 156 34.01 13.55 0.77
N LEU A 157 34.36 13.38 -0.50
CA LEU A 157 35.74 13.28 -0.93
C LEU A 157 36.31 14.67 -1.15
N SER A 158 37.57 14.88 -0.78
CA SER A 158 38.32 16.08 -1.17
C SER A 158 38.62 16.09 -2.67
N LYS A 159 39.14 17.21 -3.21
CA LYS A 159 39.53 17.32 -4.63
C LYS A 159 40.59 16.28 -5.04
N GLU A 160 41.41 15.78 -4.11
CA GLU A 160 42.36 14.68 -4.34
C GLU A 160 41.76 13.26 -4.15
N GLY A 161 40.44 13.13 -3.91
CA GLY A 161 39.78 11.82 -3.82
C GLY A 161 40.02 11.06 -2.51
N LYS A 162 40.56 11.73 -1.48
CA LYS A 162 40.69 11.16 -0.13
C LYS A 162 39.48 11.53 0.72
N VAL A 163 39.15 10.67 1.69
CA VAL A 163 38.16 10.97 2.73
C VAL A 163 38.59 12.28 3.39
N ALA A 164 37.69 13.27 3.42
CA ALA A 164 37.97 14.55 4.06
C ALA A 164 38.27 14.29 5.55
N GLU A 165 39.55 14.31 5.90
CA GLU A 165 40.00 14.24 7.28
C GLU A 165 39.47 15.51 7.98
N GLU A 166 38.68 15.32 9.03
CA GLU A 166 38.21 16.44 9.86
C GLU A 166 39.45 17.17 10.34
N VAL A 167 39.73 18.34 9.76
CA VAL A 167 40.90 19.14 10.11
C VAL A 167 40.79 19.40 11.62
N PRO A 168 41.69 18.85 12.45
CA PRO A 168 41.53 18.93 13.89
C PRO A 168 41.49 20.41 14.27
N GLU A 169 40.36 20.84 14.82
CA GLU A 169 40.19 22.23 15.24
C GLU A 169 41.25 22.53 16.30
N LYS A 170 42.18 23.45 15.97
CA LYS A 170 43.20 23.88 16.92
C LYS A 170 42.51 24.36 18.19
N THR A 171 42.96 23.86 19.34
CA THR A 171 42.35 24.19 20.63
C THR A 171 42.36 25.70 20.86
N PHE A 172 41.39 26.22 21.62
CA PHE A 172 41.25 27.66 21.86
C PHE A 172 42.56 28.31 22.31
N MET A 173 43.29 27.66 23.23
CA MET A 173 44.60 28.14 23.68
C MET A 173 45.64 28.18 22.57
N GLN A 174 45.64 27.21 21.65
CA GLN A 174 46.56 27.20 20.50
C GLN A 174 46.22 28.30 19.48
N LYS A 175 44.94 28.67 19.35
CA LYS A 175 44.47 29.76 18.49
C LYS A 175 44.80 31.14 19.06
N TYR A 176 44.73 31.31 20.38
CA TYR A 176 44.86 32.62 21.02
C TYR A 176 46.16 32.82 21.82
N TRP A 177 47.09 31.86 21.79
CA TRP A 177 48.37 31.93 22.51
C TRP A 177 49.17 33.20 22.20
N MET A 178 49.22 33.60 20.93
CA MET A 178 49.89 34.83 20.48
C MET A 178 49.30 36.09 21.12
N PHE A 179 47.96 36.13 21.28
CA PHE A 179 47.29 37.25 21.93
C PHE A 179 47.56 37.26 23.44
N GLY A 180 47.56 36.09 24.08
CA GLY A 180 47.94 35.96 25.49
C GLY A 180 49.37 36.43 25.75
N MET A 181 50.32 36.07 24.86
CA MET A 181 51.70 36.53 24.94
C MET A 181 51.82 38.04 24.70
N GLY A 182 51.07 38.58 23.72
CA GLY A 182 51.03 40.02 23.46
C GLY A 182 50.50 40.83 24.66
N ILE A 183 49.45 40.35 25.31
CA ILE A 183 48.88 40.98 26.52
C ILE A 183 49.89 40.93 27.68
N LEU A 184 50.57 39.79 27.87
CA LEU A 184 51.61 39.65 28.89
C LEU A 184 52.77 40.63 28.65
N LEU A 185 53.22 40.77 27.40
CA LEU A 185 54.26 41.73 27.02
C LEU A 185 53.86 43.17 27.34
N VAL A 186 52.62 43.57 26.99
CA VAL A 186 52.11 44.91 27.29
C VAL A 186 51.97 45.15 28.79
N LEU A 187 51.55 44.15 29.57
CA LEU A 187 51.47 44.25 31.04
C LEU A 187 52.85 44.43 31.67
N VAL A 188 53.84 43.66 31.22
CA VAL A 188 55.23 43.76 31.74
C VAL A 188 55.87 45.09 31.34
N MET A 189 55.64 45.57 30.12
CA MET A 189 56.19 46.85 29.66
C MET A 189 55.44 48.07 30.21
N SER A 190 54.17 47.94 30.61
CA SER A 190 53.42 49.03 31.25
C SER A 190 53.44 49.01 32.78
N GLY A 191 53.91 47.91 33.39
CA GLY A 191 54.03 47.74 34.85
C GLY A 191 55.27 48.39 35.49
N GLY A 192 56.16 49.02 34.71
CA GLY A 192 57.29 49.79 35.22
C GLY A 192 56.93 51.26 35.46
N GLY A 193 56.05 51.53 36.44
CA GLY A 193 55.69 52.87 36.88
C GLY A 193 56.18 53.12 38.30
N ASP A 194 57.21 53.95 38.44
CA ASP A 194 57.87 54.37 39.68
C ASP A 194 56.89 54.75 40.81
N LYS A 195 57.07 54.11 41.97
CA LYS A 195 57.10 54.70 43.32
C LYS A 195 57.84 53.77 44.29
#